data_AF-A0A832Z706-F1
#
_entry.id   AF-A0A832Z706-F1
#
_cell.length_a   1.000
_cell.length_b   1.000
_cell.length_c   1.000
_cell.angle_alpha   90.00
_cell.angle_beta   90.00
_cell.angle_gamma   90.00
#
_symmetry.space_group_name_H-M   'P 1'
#
loop_
_entity.id
_entity.type
_entity.pdbx_description
1 polymer ?
#
loop_
_entity_poly.entity_id
_entity_poly.type
_entity_poly.pdbx_seq_one_letter_code
_entity_poly.pdbx_strand_id
1 'polypeptide(L)'
;MARVRPWRVHRPVERPYTRFSYSERKNFIPGAPPSKVRILVMGKKCRKPEEWKYVGHLIALEHVQISDASLEAIRININKYLERRVKDYLFLIRAYPHHVVREHPIAYGAGADRISQGMRLAFGKPVRRAAQLYPGRIVLSIYFNKGIFEDIKDYLRIAKNKLPGSYQIYVGENRDEKEILKQLDLT
;
A
#
# COMPACT_ATOMS: atom_id res chain seq x y z
N MET A 1 -10.61 21.33 -13.64
CA MET A 1 -10.57 19.92 -13.14
C MET A 1 -10.54 19.95 -11.63
N ALA A 2 -11.43 19.21 -10.95
CA ALA A 2 -11.40 19.13 -9.50
C ALA A 2 -10.05 18.57 -9.04
N ARG A 3 -9.38 19.27 -8.11
CA ARG A 3 -8.10 18.80 -7.57
C ARG A 3 -8.32 17.51 -6.80
N VAL A 4 -7.38 16.60 -6.96
CA VAL A 4 -7.20 15.41 -6.13
C VAL A 4 -7.26 15.79 -4.64
N ARG A 5 -8.11 15.11 -3.86
CA ARG A 5 -8.11 15.28 -2.40
C ARG A 5 -6.80 14.76 -1.78
N PRO A 6 -6.24 15.46 -0.78
CA PRO A 6 -5.06 14.99 -0.07
C PRO A 6 -5.36 13.69 0.69
N TRP A 7 -4.40 12.77 0.75
CA TRP A 7 -4.63 11.43 1.32
C TRP A 7 -5.01 11.44 2.81
N ARG A 8 -4.72 12.52 3.54
CA ARG A 8 -5.09 12.66 4.96
C ARG A 8 -6.58 12.40 5.24
N VAL A 9 -7.47 12.70 4.29
CA VAL A 9 -8.92 12.51 4.45
C VAL A 9 -9.33 11.05 4.40
N HIS A 10 -8.55 10.21 3.71
CA HIS A 10 -8.77 8.78 3.51
C HIS A 10 -7.78 7.93 4.33
N ARG A 11 -7.07 8.54 5.29
CA ARG A 11 -6.16 7.81 6.18
C ARG A 11 -6.87 6.82 7.13
N PRO A 12 -8.01 7.16 7.77
CA PRO A 12 -8.63 6.27 8.74
C PRO A 12 -9.25 5.04 8.06
N VAL A 13 -9.28 3.91 8.77
CA VAL A 13 -9.83 2.67 8.22
C VAL A 13 -11.36 2.73 8.21
N GLU A 14 -11.93 2.69 7.01
CA GLU A 14 -13.37 2.60 6.76
C GLU A 14 -13.85 1.16 6.54
N ARG A 15 -15.17 0.98 6.48
CA ARG A 15 -15.76 -0.31 6.08
C ARG A 15 -15.27 -0.73 4.69
N PRO A 16 -14.83 -1.99 4.49
CA PRO A 16 -14.20 -2.41 3.26
C PRO A 16 -15.18 -2.45 2.09
N TYR A 17 -15.04 -1.50 1.17
CA TYR A 17 -15.74 -1.49 -0.11
C TYR A 17 -14.96 -2.24 -1.21
N THR A 18 -15.15 -3.56 -1.28
CA THR A 18 -14.32 -4.46 -2.11
C THR A 18 -15.11 -5.32 -3.11
N ARG A 19 -16.43 -5.20 -3.15
CA ARG A 19 -17.35 -6.02 -3.99
C ARG A 19 -17.31 -5.64 -5.48
N PHE A 20 -16.11 -5.57 -6.04
CA PHE A 20 -15.85 -5.44 -7.46
C PHE A 20 -15.79 -6.82 -8.10
N SER A 21 -16.51 -7.01 -9.20
CA SER A 21 -16.48 -8.23 -9.99
C SER A 21 -16.41 -7.90 -11.48
N TYR A 22 -15.85 -8.81 -12.26
CA TYR A 22 -15.88 -8.71 -13.72
C TYR A 22 -17.28 -9.01 -14.28
N SER A 23 -18.04 -9.87 -13.60
CA SER A 23 -19.44 -10.14 -13.94
C SER A 23 -20.32 -8.99 -13.46
N GLU A 24 -21.08 -8.40 -14.37
CA GLU A 24 -21.98 -7.28 -14.10
C GLU A 24 -22.96 -7.57 -12.96
N ARG A 25 -23.56 -8.77 -12.95
CA ARG A 25 -24.51 -9.21 -11.91
C ARG A 25 -23.92 -9.22 -10.50
N LYS A 26 -22.61 -9.46 -10.38
CA LYS A 26 -21.88 -9.54 -9.10
C LYS A 26 -21.08 -8.27 -8.80
N ASN A 27 -21.12 -7.27 -9.68
CA ASN A 27 -20.37 -6.04 -9.54
C ASN A 27 -21.22 -4.95 -8.88
N PHE A 28 -21.00 -4.74 -7.58
CA PHE A 28 -21.69 -3.70 -6.80
C PHE A 28 -20.93 -2.37 -6.81
N ILE A 29 -19.78 -2.32 -7.50
CA ILE A 29 -18.91 -1.15 -7.61
C ILE A 29 -18.59 -0.89 -9.09
N PRO A 30 -19.60 -0.54 -9.90
CA PRO A 30 -19.35 -0.17 -11.28
C PRO A 30 -18.44 1.06 -11.35
N GLY A 31 -17.52 1.07 -12.32
CA GLY A 31 -16.59 2.18 -12.53
C GLY A 31 -15.45 2.27 -11.50
N ALA A 32 -15.19 1.22 -10.71
CA ALA A 32 -13.99 1.19 -9.86
C ALA A 32 -12.72 1.38 -10.70
N PRO A 33 -11.83 2.33 -10.35
CA PRO A 33 -10.57 2.49 -11.06
C PRO A 33 -9.70 1.23 -10.91
N PRO A 34 -8.83 0.92 -11.88
CA PRO A 34 -7.83 -0.14 -11.71
C PRO A 34 -6.80 0.26 -10.64
N SER A 35 -6.18 -0.73 -9.99
CA SER A 35 -5.06 -0.47 -9.08
C SER A 35 -3.90 0.17 -9.84
N LYS A 36 -3.32 1.24 -9.29
CA LYS A 36 -2.10 1.85 -9.84
C LYS A 36 -0.89 0.92 -9.71
N VAL A 37 -0.79 0.16 -8.61
CA VAL A 37 0.23 -0.90 -8.47
C VAL A 37 -0.23 -2.14 -9.21
N ARG A 38 0.51 -2.50 -10.25
CA ARG A 38 0.25 -3.71 -11.06
C ARG A 38 1.26 -4.82 -10.79
N ILE A 39 2.50 -4.46 -10.50
CA ILE A 39 3.59 -5.41 -10.28
C ILE A 39 3.93 -5.38 -8.78
N LEU A 40 3.69 -6.50 -8.11
CA LEU A 40 3.91 -6.61 -6.65
C LEU A 40 5.16 -7.39 -6.30
N VAL A 41 5.61 -8.27 -7.20
CA VAL A 41 6.81 -9.08 -7.04
C VAL A 41 7.85 -8.63 -8.07
N MET A 42 9.04 -8.30 -7.59
CA MET A 42 10.18 -7.79 -8.37
C MET A 42 11.47 -8.52 -8.00
N GLY A 43 12.48 -8.41 -8.86
CA GLY A 43 13.75 -9.13 -8.70
C GLY A 43 13.65 -10.59 -9.14
N LYS A 44 14.32 -11.48 -8.41
CA LYS A 44 14.45 -12.91 -8.75
C LYS A 44 13.20 -13.71 -8.33
N LYS A 45 12.20 -13.75 -9.21
CA LYS A 45 10.91 -14.43 -8.98
C LYS A 45 10.97 -15.96 -9.00
N CYS A 46 12.02 -16.53 -9.60
CA CYS A 46 12.16 -17.99 -9.69
C CYS A 46 12.46 -18.65 -8.34
N ARG A 47 12.98 -17.87 -7.39
CA ARG A 47 13.39 -18.35 -6.07
C ARG A 47 12.28 -18.10 -5.06
N LYS A 48 11.95 -19.09 -4.23
CA LYS A 48 10.93 -18.90 -3.18
C LYS A 48 11.45 -18.01 -2.05
N PRO A 49 10.56 -17.28 -1.33
CA PRO A 49 10.95 -16.46 -0.18
C PRO A 49 11.72 -17.21 0.91
N GLU A 50 11.40 -18.48 1.14
CA GLU A 50 12.01 -19.35 2.16
C GLU A 50 13.49 -19.63 1.92
N GLU A 51 13.94 -19.58 0.66
CA GLU A 51 15.32 -19.93 0.32
C GLU A 51 16.31 -18.80 0.63
N TRP A 52 15.82 -17.59 0.90
CA TRP A 52 16.66 -16.43 1.16
C TRP A 52 17.16 -16.44 2.61
N LYS A 53 18.41 -16.04 2.82
CA LYS A 53 19.01 -16.04 4.17
C LYS A 53 18.52 -14.90 5.05
N TYR A 54 18.33 -13.72 4.46
CA TYR A 54 17.97 -12.50 5.20
C TYR A 54 16.72 -11.84 4.63
N VAL A 55 16.03 -11.11 5.50
CA VAL A 55 14.81 -10.40 5.15
C VAL A 55 14.74 -9.02 5.83
N GLY A 56 14.21 -8.06 5.10
CA GLY A 56 13.84 -6.73 5.57
C GLY A 56 12.34 -6.53 5.46
N HIS A 57 11.64 -6.37 6.59
CA HIS A 57 10.21 -6.12 6.65
C HIS A 57 9.90 -4.70 7.10
N LEU A 58 8.86 -4.13 6.51
CA LEU A 58 8.20 -2.93 7.02
C LEU A 58 6.83 -3.31 7.57
N ILE A 59 6.63 -3.11 8.87
CA ILE A 59 5.46 -3.59 9.62
C ILE A 59 4.63 -2.38 10.08
N ALA A 60 3.31 -2.44 9.90
CA ALA A 60 2.39 -1.41 10.37
C ALA A 60 2.21 -1.50 11.90
N LEU A 61 2.28 -0.35 12.57
CA LEU A 61 2.01 -0.23 14.02
C LEU A 61 0.59 0.26 14.33
N GLU A 62 -0.08 0.84 13.33
CA GLU A 62 -1.40 1.46 13.49
C GLU A 62 -2.39 0.97 12.44
N HIS A 63 -3.68 1.17 12.71
CA HIS A 63 -4.73 0.99 11.71
C HIS A 63 -4.66 2.13 10.70
N VAL A 64 -4.29 1.81 9.46
CA VAL A 64 -4.10 2.84 8.44
C VAL A 64 -4.50 2.36 7.06
N GLN A 65 -5.03 3.28 6.26
CA GLN A 65 -5.22 3.07 4.83
C GLN A 65 -4.05 3.68 4.04
N ILE A 66 -3.46 2.87 3.16
CA ILE A 66 -2.39 3.28 2.26
C ILE A 66 -2.96 3.42 0.84
N SER A 67 -2.64 4.53 0.16
CA SER A 67 -3.02 4.71 -1.24
C SER A 67 -2.24 3.78 -2.18
N ASP A 68 -2.89 3.33 -3.25
CA ASP A 68 -2.21 2.62 -4.34
C ASP A 68 -1.09 3.46 -4.98
N ALA A 69 -1.24 4.77 -5.04
CA ALA A 69 -0.20 5.69 -5.49
C ALA A 69 1.04 5.70 -4.59
N SER A 70 0.86 5.62 -3.26
CA SER A 70 1.96 5.51 -2.29
C SER A 70 2.71 4.19 -2.47
N LEU A 71 1.98 3.09 -2.64
CA LEU A 71 2.58 1.78 -2.89
C LEU A 71 3.37 1.76 -4.21
N GLU A 72 2.87 2.40 -5.27
CA GLU A 72 3.59 2.51 -6.55
C GLU A 72 4.85 3.38 -6.42
N ALA A 73 4.76 4.48 -5.66
CA ALA A 73 5.91 5.35 -5.41
C ALA A 73 7.03 4.61 -4.66
N ILE A 74 6.67 3.80 -3.67
CA ILE A 74 7.60 2.94 -2.95
C ILE A 74 8.20 1.90 -3.89
N ARG A 75 7.35 1.26 -4.70
CA ARG A 75 7.78 0.26 -5.68
C ARG A 75 8.91 0.78 -6.56
N ILE A 76 8.68 1.91 -7.21
CA ILE A 76 9.62 2.53 -8.15
C ILE A 76 10.92 2.92 -7.44
N ASN A 77 10.79 3.53 -6.25
CA ASN A 77 11.92 4.05 -5.51
C ASN A 77 12.83 2.91 -5.01
N ILE A 78 12.28 1.95 -4.26
CA ILE A 78 13.04 0.82 -3.72
C ILE A 78 13.65 0.00 -4.86
N ASN A 79 12.88 -0.32 -5.90
CA ASN A 79 13.36 -1.16 -7.00
C ASN A 79 14.57 -0.52 -7.70
N LYS A 80 14.55 0.80 -7.92
CA LYS A 80 15.68 1.54 -8.49
C LYS A 80 16.97 1.39 -7.66
N TYR A 81 16.88 1.38 -6.33
CA TYR A 81 18.04 1.21 -5.46
C TYR A 81 18.53 -0.24 -5.42
N LEU A 82 17.60 -1.20 -5.32
CA LEU A 82 17.93 -2.62 -5.26
C LEU A 82 18.58 -3.13 -6.56
N GLU A 83 18.09 -2.69 -7.73
CA GLU A 83 18.68 -3.03 -9.03
C GLU A 83 20.12 -2.50 -9.18
N ARG A 84 20.40 -1.32 -8.62
CA ARG A 84 21.73 -0.70 -8.71
C ARG A 84 22.76 -1.39 -7.80
N ARG A 85 22.41 -1.65 -6.54
CA ARG A 85 23.38 -2.07 -5.52
C ARG A 85 23.38 -3.56 -5.21
N VAL A 86 22.21 -4.17 -5.06
CA VAL A 86 22.09 -5.56 -4.58
C VAL A 86 22.10 -6.55 -5.73
N LYS A 87 21.33 -6.29 -6.79
CA LYS A 87 21.10 -7.14 -7.99
C LYS A 87 20.48 -8.52 -7.73
N ASP A 88 20.88 -9.21 -6.65
CA ASP A 88 20.31 -10.48 -6.18
C ASP A 88 19.36 -10.23 -5.00
N TYR A 89 18.11 -9.93 -5.32
CA TYR A 89 17.06 -9.69 -4.33
C TYR A 89 15.71 -10.20 -4.84
N LEU A 90 14.79 -10.36 -3.90
CA LEU A 90 13.37 -10.56 -4.15
C LEU A 90 12.59 -9.52 -3.36
N PHE A 91 11.86 -8.64 -4.05
CA PHE A 91 11.11 -7.55 -3.43
C PHE A 91 9.62 -7.77 -3.62
N LEU A 92 8.88 -7.82 -2.51
CA LEU A 92 7.44 -8.02 -2.46
C LEU A 92 6.74 -6.84 -1.82
N ILE A 93 5.73 -6.31 -2.49
CA ILE A 93 4.69 -5.51 -1.88
C ILE A 93 3.59 -6.46 -1.42
N ARG A 94 3.38 -6.53 -0.11
CA ARG A 94 2.41 -7.45 0.52
C ARG A 94 1.07 -6.79 0.79
N ALA A 95 1.03 -5.46 0.87
CA ALA A 95 -0.21 -4.71 0.97
C ALA A 95 -0.91 -4.61 -0.39
N TYR A 96 -2.09 -5.23 -0.52
CA TYR A 96 -2.90 -5.19 -1.74
C TYR A 96 -4.02 -4.14 -1.65
N PRO A 97 -4.14 -3.23 -2.64
CA PRO A 97 -5.15 -2.19 -2.61
C PRO A 97 -6.52 -2.69 -3.10
N HIS A 98 -7.23 -3.43 -2.23
CA HIS A 98 -8.56 -3.97 -2.53
C HIS A 98 -9.70 -2.98 -2.29
N HIS A 99 -9.54 -2.06 -1.33
CA HIS A 99 -10.59 -1.14 -0.93
C HIS A 99 -10.76 -0.04 -1.97
N VAL A 100 -11.99 0.23 -2.40
CA VAL A 100 -12.32 1.31 -3.32
C VAL A 100 -12.80 2.52 -2.54
N VAL A 101 -12.04 3.61 -2.62
CA VAL A 101 -12.34 4.89 -1.98
C VAL A 101 -13.33 5.66 -2.85
N ARG A 102 -14.36 6.22 -2.22
CA ARG A 102 -15.40 7.02 -2.88
C ARG A 102 -15.31 8.47 -2.46
N GLU A 103 -15.55 9.38 -3.38
CA GLU A 103 -15.62 10.81 -3.09
C GLU A 103 -16.88 11.41 -3.71
N HIS A 104 -17.58 12.26 -2.96
CA HIS A 104 -18.67 13.08 -3.50
C HIS A 104 -18.08 14.33 -4.18
N PRO A 105 -18.17 14.46 -5.52
CA PRO A 105 -17.69 15.64 -6.21
C PRO A 105 -18.71 16.77 -6.03
N ILE A 106 -18.28 17.84 -5.36
CA ILE A 106 -19.07 19.07 -5.22
C ILE A 106 -18.61 20.03 -6.31
N ALA A 107 -19.56 20.73 -6.95
CA ALA A 107 -19.22 21.81 -7.88
C ALA A 107 -18.72 23.02 -7.07
N TYR A 108 -17.61 23.62 -7.49
CA TYR A 108 -17.04 24.79 -6.84
C TYR A 108 -17.03 25.96 -7.83
N GLY A 109 -17.28 27.17 -7.35
CA GLY A 109 -17.29 28.41 -8.15
C GLY A 109 -18.60 29.19 -8.04
N ALA A 110 -18.64 30.37 -8.65
CA ALA A 110 -19.84 31.20 -8.66
C ALA A 110 -21.00 30.49 -9.38
N GLY A 111 -22.17 30.41 -8.73
CA GLY A 111 -23.36 29.74 -9.27
C GLY A 111 -23.35 28.21 -9.17
N ALA A 112 -22.40 27.61 -8.44
CA ALA A 112 -22.37 26.15 -8.21
C ALA A 112 -23.65 25.62 -7.53
N ASP A 113 -24.27 26.44 -6.68
CA ASP A 113 -25.52 26.11 -5.97
C ASP A 113 -26.71 25.87 -6.92
N ARG A 114 -26.64 26.38 -8.16
CA ARG A 114 -27.67 26.14 -9.18
C ARG A 114 -27.56 24.75 -9.81
N ILE A 115 -26.37 24.13 -9.75
CA ILE A 115 -26.05 22.87 -10.43
C ILE A 115 -25.93 21.74 -9.40
N SER A 116 -25.40 22.03 -8.21
CA SER A 116 -25.20 21.06 -7.14
C SER A 116 -26.42 21.00 -6.22
N GLN A 117 -26.94 19.80 -5.96
CA GLN A 117 -28.01 19.57 -4.97
C GLN A 117 -27.47 19.56 -3.51
N GLY A 118 -26.28 20.11 -3.27
CA GLY A 118 -25.60 20.06 -1.98
C GLY A 118 -25.30 18.63 -1.53
N MET A 119 -25.80 18.27 -0.34
CA MET A 119 -25.60 16.95 0.28
C MET A 119 -26.71 15.94 -0.01
N ARG A 120 -27.75 16.31 -0.75
CA ARG A 120 -28.78 15.36 -1.19
C ARG A 120 -28.13 14.31 -2.10
N LEU A 121 -28.38 13.03 -1.83
CA LEU A 121 -27.79 11.89 -2.56
C LEU A 121 -26.25 11.93 -2.63
N ALA A 122 -25.58 12.31 -1.54
CA ALA A 122 -24.12 12.45 -1.46
C ALA A 122 -23.32 11.11 -1.50
N PHE A 123 -23.90 10.04 -2.05
CA PHE A 123 -23.15 8.81 -2.25
C PHE A 123 -22.10 9.02 -3.33
N GLY A 124 -20.84 9.11 -2.90
CA GLY A 124 -19.72 9.47 -3.77
C GLY A 124 -19.49 8.51 -4.92
N LYS A 125 -18.68 8.91 -5.90
CA LYS A 125 -18.23 8.06 -7.01
C LYS A 125 -16.92 7.36 -6.62
N PRO A 126 -16.63 6.14 -7.12
CA PRO A 126 -15.34 5.49 -6.89
C PRO A 126 -14.22 6.29 -7.57
N VAL A 127 -13.16 6.65 -6.83
CA VAL A 127 -12.07 7.51 -7.34
C VAL A 127 -10.71 6.83 -7.24
N ARG A 128 -10.46 6.04 -6.18
CA ARG A 128 -9.13 5.45 -5.90
C ARG A 128 -9.22 4.07 -5.28
N ARG A 129 -8.07 3.42 -5.18
CA ARG A 129 -7.91 2.23 -4.35
C ARG A 129 -6.98 2.46 -3.17
N ALA A 130 -7.24 1.74 -2.10
CA ALA A 130 -6.44 1.73 -0.88
C ALA A 130 -6.19 0.31 -0.39
N ALA A 131 -5.05 0.09 0.24
CA ALA A 131 -4.81 -1.07 1.09
C ALA A 131 -5.15 -0.70 2.53
N GLN A 132 -6.06 -1.46 3.15
CA GLN A 132 -6.38 -1.30 4.57
C GLN A 132 -5.46 -2.20 5.37
N LEU A 133 -4.72 -1.62 6.31
CA LEU A 133 -3.80 -2.33 7.18
C LEU A 133 -4.23 -2.24 8.64
N TYR A 134 -3.84 -3.29 9.36
CA TYR A 134 -3.99 -3.42 10.80
C TYR A 134 -2.59 -3.54 11.42
N PRO A 135 -2.44 -3.22 12.72
CA PRO A 135 -1.18 -3.43 13.43
C PRO A 135 -0.66 -4.86 13.25
N GLY A 136 0.67 -5.00 13.15
CA GLY A 136 1.35 -6.29 12.92
C GLY A 136 1.32 -6.77 11.47
N ARG A 137 0.59 -6.11 10.56
CA ARG A 137 0.63 -6.48 9.13
C ARG A 137 1.89 -5.97 8.45
N ILE A 138 2.58 -6.88 7.75
CA ILE A 138 3.74 -6.56 6.91
C ILE A 138 3.25 -5.87 5.62
N VAL A 139 3.79 -4.70 5.34
CA VAL A 139 3.46 -3.90 4.14
C VAL A 139 4.27 -4.34 2.94
N LEU A 140 5.56 -4.55 3.15
CA LEU A 140 6.52 -4.94 2.12
C LEU A 140 7.66 -5.76 2.73
N SER A 141 8.29 -6.56 1.89
CA SER A 141 9.39 -7.45 2.25
C SER A 141 10.47 -7.39 1.19
N ILE A 142 11.73 -7.25 1.62
CA ILE A 142 12.91 -7.35 0.76
C ILE A 142 13.72 -8.53 1.24
N TYR A 143 13.86 -9.56 0.40
CA TYR A 143 14.66 -10.73 0.66
C TYR A 143 16.01 -10.60 -0.05
N PHE A 144 17.08 -10.98 0.63
CA PHE A 144 18.45 -10.82 0.14
C PHE A 144 19.40 -11.82 0.83
N ASN A 145 20.56 -12.10 0.22
CA ASN A 145 21.51 -13.10 0.72
C ASN A 145 22.82 -12.52 1.27
N LYS A 146 23.23 -11.35 0.78
CA LYS A 146 24.47 -10.69 1.19
C LYS A 146 24.23 -9.88 2.47
N GLY A 147 25.23 -9.73 3.34
CA GLY A 147 25.10 -8.98 4.61
C GLY A 147 24.96 -7.46 4.46
N ILE A 148 24.07 -6.98 3.58
CA ILE A 148 23.89 -5.57 3.23
C ILE A 148 22.79 -4.94 4.11
N PHE A 149 22.89 -5.12 5.42
CA PHE A 149 21.79 -4.80 6.34
C PHE A 149 21.52 -3.29 6.45
N GLU A 150 22.58 -2.47 6.47
CA GLU A 150 22.46 -1.01 6.61
C GLU A 150 21.74 -0.38 5.42
N ASP A 151 22.08 -0.77 4.20
CA ASP A 151 21.44 -0.23 3.00
C ASP A 151 19.96 -0.61 2.94
N ILE A 152 19.64 -1.86 3.29
CA ILE A 152 18.25 -2.32 3.34
C ILE A 152 17.48 -1.51 4.40
N LYS A 153 18.07 -1.26 5.57
CA LYS A 153 17.47 -0.44 6.61
C LYS A 153 17.20 0.99 6.12
N ASP A 154 18.12 1.58 5.37
CA ASP A 154 17.94 2.92 4.78
C ASP A 154 16.88 2.94 3.68
N TYR A 155 16.81 1.91 2.82
CA TYR A 155 15.74 1.81 1.82
C TYR A 155 14.36 1.67 2.48
N LEU A 156 14.26 0.91 3.57
CA LEU A 156 13.03 0.78 4.35
C LEU A 156 12.66 2.09 5.07
N ARG A 157 13.64 2.89 5.52
CA ARG A 157 13.40 4.25 6.05
C ARG A 157 12.83 5.18 4.98
N ILE A 158 13.38 5.15 3.76
CA ILE A 158 12.85 5.92 2.63
C ILE A 158 11.41 5.49 2.30
N ALA A 159 11.13 4.18 2.35
CA ALA A 159 9.79 3.64 2.13
C ALA A 159 8.80 4.12 3.19
N LYS A 160 9.20 4.09 4.47
CA LYS A 160 8.41 4.60 5.59
C LYS A 160 7.97 6.05 5.36
N ASN A 161 8.86 6.91 4.84
CA ASN A 161 8.55 8.31 4.55
C ASN A 161 7.52 8.52 3.42
N LYS A 162 7.22 7.50 2.61
CA LYS A 162 6.21 7.55 1.54
C LYS A 162 4.83 7.06 2.00
N LEU A 163 4.74 6.50 3.21
CA LEU A 163 3.52 5.95 3.76
C LEU A 163 2.91 6.88 4.82
N PRO A 164 1.57 6.89 4.93
CA PRO A 164 0.92 7.51 6.08
C PRO A 164 1.06 6.60 7.30
N GLY A 165 1.48 7.15 8.44
CA GLY A 165 1.41 6.45 9.72
C GLY A 165 2.72 5.91 10.28
N SER A 166 2.59 5.13 11.34
CA SER A 166 3.68 4.58 12.13
C SER A 166 4.05 3.17 11.66
N TYR A 167 5.34 2.96 11.43
CA TYR A 167 5.89 1.70 10.95
C TYR A 167 7.17 1.31 11.69
N GLN A 168 7.31 0.01 11.92
CA GLN A 168 8.50 -0.63 12.46
C GLN A 168 9.29 -1.31 11.33
N ILE A 169 10.60 -1.20 11.41
CA ILE A 169 11.53 -1.82 10.45
C ILE A 169 12.17 -3.01 11.14
N TYR A 170 12.08 -4.19 10.52
CA TYR A 170 12.84 -5.37 10.89
C TYR A 170 13.81 -5.70 9.77
N VAL A 171 15.06 -5.97 10.11
CA VAL A 171 16.09 -6.43 9.17
C VAL A 171 16.92 -7.48 9.91
N GLY A 172 16.96 -8.69 9.37
CA GLY A 172 17.65 -9.79 10.05
C GLY A 172 17.56 -11.10 9.27
N GLU A 173 17.74 -12.21 10.00
CA GLU A 173 17.55 -13.54 9.46
C GLU A 173 16.11 -13.76 9.01
N ASN A 174 15.96 -14.50 7.92
CA ASN A 174 14.67 -14.95 7.41
C ASN A 174 14.14 -16.06 8.32
N ARG A 175 13.21 -15.70 9.19
CA ARG A 175 12.52 -16.59 10.13
C ARG A 175 11.03 -16.53 9.88
N ASP A 176 10.29 -17.38 10.58
CA ASP A 176 8.83 -17.35 10.52
C ASP A 176 8.29 -15.98 10.95
N GLU A 177 7.33 -15.46 10.17
CA GLU A 177 6.78 -14.13 10.39
C GLU A 177 6.18 -13.96 11.78
N LYS A 178 5.62 -15.04 12.34
CA LYS A 178 5.06 -15.04 13.70
C LYS A 178 6.13 -14.83 14.77
N GLU A 179 7.33 -15.39 14.57
CA GLU A 179 8.45 -15.22 15.51
C GLU A 179 8.98 -13.79 15.46
N ILE A 180 9.11 -13.25 14.24
CA ILE A 180 9.53 -11.86 14.03
C ILE A 180 8.55 -10.89 14.68
N LEU A 181 7.24 -11.13 14.53
CA LEU A 181 6.21 -10.28 15.15
C LEU A 181 6.20 -10.40 16.68
N LYS A 182 6.45 -11.59 17.24
CA LYS A 182 6.62 -11.79 18.68
C LYS A 182 7.85 -11.06 19.23
N GLN A 183 8.98 -11.13 18.52
CA GLN A 183 10.20 -10.42 18.91
C GLN A 183 10.00 -8.89 18.99
N LEU A 184 9.08 -8.36 18.20
CA LEU A 184 8.78 -6.92 18.14
C LEU A 184 7.62 -6.50 19.05
N ASP A 185 7.05 -7.42 19.84
CA ASP A 185 5.86 -7.21 20.68
C ASP A 185 4.63 -6.71 19.87
N LEU A 186 4.49 -7.15 18.61
CA LEU A 186 3.41 -6.76 17.69
C LEU A 186 2.37 -7.86 17.46
N THR A 187 2.30 -8.83 18.37
CA THR A 187 1.42 -10.01 18.29
C THR A 187 0.09 -9.77 18.98
#